data_AF-A0A963LMN0-F1
#
_entry.id   AF-A0A963LMN0-F1
#
_cell.length_a   1.000
_cell.length_b   1.000
_cell.length_c   1.000
_cell.angle_alpha   90.00
_cell.angle_beta   90.00
_cell.angle_gamma   90.00
#
_symmetry.space_group_name_H-M   'P 1'
#
loop_
_entity.id
_entity.type
_entity.pdbx_description
1 polymer ?
#
loop_
_entity_poly.entity_id
_entity_poly.type
_entity_poly.pdbx_seq_one_letter_code
_entity_poly.pdbx_strand_id
1 'polypeptide(L)' 'MDFKVAGTTNGISALQMDIKIQGITKEIMQVALAQAKEARMHILGKMQEAMSSAKTEVSNFAPRLYTMKINPEKIRDVI' A
#
# COMPACT_ATOMS: atom_id res chain seq x y z
N MET A 1 -11.73 -18.36 11.79
CA MET A 1 -10.76 -17.29 12.11
C MET A 1 -11.00 -16.16 11.13
N ASP A 2 -10.70 -14.92 11.50
CA ASP A 2 -10.58 -13.82 10.55
C ASP A 2 -9.08 -13.61 10.27
N PHE A 3 -8.67 -13.96 9.04
CA PHE A 3 -7.28 -14.00 8.60
C PHE A 3 -7.08 -13.03 7.43
N LYS A 4 -6.34 -11.95 7.69
CA LYS A 4 -6.10 -10.90 6.70
C LYS A 4 -4.61 -10.81 6.41
N VAL A 5 -4.25 -10.86 5.14
CA VAL A 5 -2.87 -10.75 4.69
C VAL A 5 -2.80 -9.75 3.54
N ALA A 6 -1.98 -8.71 3.71
CA ALA A 6 -1.69 -7.72 2.68
C ALA A 6 -0.21 -7.79 2.27
N GLY A 7 0.11 -7.33 1.07
CA GLY A 7 1.47 -7.38 0.57
C GLY A 7 1.62 -6.97 -0.88
N THR A 8 2.84 -7.10 -1.36
CA THR A 8 3.23 -6.88 -2.75
C THR A 8 3.45 -8.22 -3.45
N THR A 9 3.86 -8.18 -4.71
CA THR A 9 4.37 -9.36 -5.43
C THR A 9 5.58 -9.98 -4.77
N ASN A 10 6.37 -9.18 -4.04
CA ASN A 10 7.64 -9.59 -3.46
C ASN A 10 7.51 -10.10 -2.03
N GLY A 11 6.41 -9.81 -1.33
CA GLY A 11 6.30 -10.19 0.08
C GLY A 11 5.02 -9.74 0.76
N ILE A 12 4.92 -10.10 2.04
CA ILE A 12 3.84 -9.67 2.94
C ILE A 12 4.26 -8.34 3.57
N SER A 13 3.37 -7.35 3.57
CA SER A 13 3.58 -6.07 4.26
C SER A 13 2.82 -5.99 5.58
N ALA A 14 1.69 -6.68 5.69
CA ALA A 14 0.89 -6.74 6.91
C ALA A 14 0.15 -8.07 7.03
N LEU A 15 -0.03 -8.51 8.27
CA LEU A 15 -0.79 -9.70 8.62
C LEU A 15 -1.58 -9.42 9.90
N GLN A 16 -2.86 -9.74 9.89
CA GLN A 16 -3.75 -9.67 11.06
C GLN A 16 -4.45 -11.01 11.24
N MET A 17 -4.47 -11.49 12.48
CA MET A 17 -5.11 -12.74 12.86
C MET A 17 -6.04 -12.54 14.06
N ASP A 18 -7.31 -12.84 13.86
CA ASP A 18 -8.30 -12.96 14.93
C ASP A 18 -8.79 -14.41 15.02
N ILE A 19 -8.26 -15.12 16.02
CA ILE A 19 -8.53 -16.54 16.25
C ILE A 19 -9.63 -16.67 17.31
N LYS A 20 -10.75 -17.29 16.95
CA LYS A 20 -11.90 -17.50 17.84
C LYS A 20 -11.95 -18.88 18.51
N ILE A 21 -11.11 -19.83 18.07
CA ILE A 21 -11.10 -21.23 18.53
C ILE A 21 -9.68 -21.65 18.92
N GLN A 22 -9.55 -22.52 19.92
CA GLN A 22 -8.27 -23.17 20.22
C GLN A 22 -7.97 -24.24 19.17
N GLY A 23 -6.68 -24.46 18.85
CA GLY A 23 -6.27 -25.54 17.95
C GLY A 23 -5.90 -25.16 16.52
N ILE A 24 -5.53 -23.90 16.23
CA ILE A 24 -4.84 -23.61 14.95
C ILE A 24 -3.46 -24.23 14.98
N THR A 25 -3.23 -25.20 14.09
CA THR A 25 -1.92 -25.83 13.91
C THR A 25 -1.08 -25.06 12.89
N LYS A 26 0.23 -25.32 12.89
CA LYS A 26 1.16 -24.70 11.93
C LYS A 26 0.82 -25.08 10.49
N GLU A 27 0.32 -26.29 10.27
CA GLU A 27 -0.07 -26.81 8.97
C GLU A 27 -1.26 -26.03 8.39
N ILE A 28 -2.27 -25.75 9.22
CA ILE A 28 -3.42 -24.92 8.82
C ILE A 28 -2.94 -23.51 8.46
N MET A 29 -2.01 -22.95 9.23
CA MET A 29 -1.44 -21.62 8.94
C MET A 29 -0.67 -21.58 7.63
N GLN A 30 0.11 -22.62 7.32
CA GLN A 30 0.85 -22.72 6.07
C GLN A 30 -0.09 -22.77 4.86
N VAL A 31 -1.16 -23.57 4.94
CA VAL A 31 -2.18 -23.65 3.89
C VAL A 31 -2.87 -22.29 3.71
N ALA A 32 -3.27 -21.64 4.81
CA ALA A 32 -3.92 -20.33 4.76
C ALA A 32 -3.02 -19.25 4.14
N LEU A 33 -1.72 -19.24 4.48
CA LEU A 33 -0.74 -18.32 3.89
C LEU A 33 -0.49 -18.59 2.41
N ALA A 34 -0.43 -19.86 1.99
CA ALA A 34 -0.29 -20.23 0.59
C ALA A 34 -1.51 -19.77 -0.24
N GLN A 35 -2.71 -20.04 0.25
CA GLN A 35 -3.95 -19.60 -0.39
C GLN A 35 -4.04 -18.07 -0.45
N ALA A 36 -3.68 -17.38 0.63
CA ALA A 36 -3.66 -15.92 0.67
C ALA A 36 -2.65 -15.33 -0.33
N LYS A 37 -1.50 -15.99 -0.55
CA LYS A 37 -0.53 -15.59 -1.57
C LYS A 37 -1.13 -15.69 -2.98
N GLU A 38 -1.78 -16.80 -3.32
CA GLU A 38 -2.41 -16.97 -4.64
C GLU A 38 -3.50 -15.93 -4.88
N ALA A 39 -4.40 -15.75 -3.90
CA ALA A 39 -5.45 -14.73 -3.97
C ALA A 39 -4.87 -13.32 -4.12
N ARG A 40 -3.80 -12.99 -3.37
CA ARG A 40 -3.11 -11.70 -3.49
C ARG A 40 -2.54 -11.48 -4.88
N MET A 41 -1.88 -12.48 -5.45
CA MET A 41 -1.31 -12.37 -6.81
C MET A 41 -2.40 -12.20 -7.86
N HIS A 42 -3.53 -12.90 -7.72
CA HIS A 42 -4.68 -12.73 -8.60
C HIS A 42 -5.24 -11.30 -8.55
N ILE A 43 -5.48 -10.77 -7.35
CA ILE A 43 -6.01 -9.41 -7.16
C ILE A 43 -5.02 -8.37 -7.69
N LEU A 44 -3.73 -8.50 -7.37
CA LEU A 44 -2.69 -7.60 -7.88
C LEU A 44 -2.61 -7.64 -9.41
N GLY A 45 -2.78 -8.81 -10.04
CA GLY A 45 -2.86 -8.94 -11.49
C GLY A 45 -4.01 -8.13 -12.08
N LYS A 46 -5.20 -8.23 -11.48
CA LYS A 46 -6.37 -7.44 -11.90
C LYS A 46 -6.18 -5.93 -11.66
N MET A 47 -5.54 -5.54 -10.57
CA MET A 47 -5.18 -4.13 -10.32
C MET A 47 -4.20 -3.61 -11.37
N GLN A 48 -3.22 -4.43 -11.76
CA GLN A 48 -2.21 -4.09 -12.77
C GLN A 48 -2.82 -3.95 -14.17
N GLU A 49 -3.82 -4.78 -14.52
CA GLU A 49 -4.61 -4.65 -15.75
C GLU A 49 -5.34 -3.28 -15.81
N ALA A 50 -5.83 -2.79 -14.66
CA ALA A 50 -6.54 -1.52 -14.58
C ALA A 50 -5.61 -0.30 -14.54
N MET A 51 -4.49 -0.38 -13.84
CA MET A 51 -3.50 0.68 -13.73
C MET A 51 -2.11 0.10 -13.49
N SER A 52 -1.27 0.16 -14.53
CA SER A 52 0.02 -0.52 -14.53
C SER A 52 1.15 0.23 -13.83
N SER A 53 1.02 1.55 -13.69
CA SER A 53 2.02 2.41 -13.06
C SER A 53 1.36 3.62 -12.41
N ALA A 54 2.11 4.27 -11.51
CA ALA A 54 1.70 5.56 -10.97
C ALA A 54 1.63 6.60 -12.10
N LYS A 55 0.67 7.53 -12.00
CA LYS A 55 0.57 8.65 -12.93
C LYS A 55 1.83 9.52 -12.84
N THR A 56 2.36 9.92 -14.00
CA THR A 56 3.52 10.81 -14.09
C THR A 56 3.21 12.23 -13.65
N GLU A 57 1.94 12.62 -13.73
CA GLU A 57 1.47 13.94 -13.37
C GLU A 57 0.53 13.90 -12.17
N VAL A 58 0.66 14.92 -11.33
CA VAL A 58 -0.21 15.16 -10.18
C VAL A 58 -1.52 15.79 -10.67
N SER A 59 -2.63 15.44 -10.02
CA SER A 59 -3.96 16.00 -10.33
C SER A 59 -3.94 17.54 -10.39
N ASN A 60 -4.70 18.11 -11.33
CA ASN A 60 -4.90 19.56 -11.43
C ASN A 60 -5.57 20.16 -10.19
N PHE A 61 -6.27 19.34 -9.40
CA PHE A 61 -6.93 19.75 -8.16
C PHE A 61 -6.12 19.45 -6.90
N ALA A 62 -4.97 18.78 -7.02
CA ALA A 62 -4.11 18.55 -5.86
C ALA A 62 -3.27 19.80 -5.54
N PRO A 63 -2.85 19.99 -4.27
CA PRO A 63 -2.00 21.10 -3.88
C PRO A 63 -0.71 21.16 -4.70
N ARG A 64 -0.31 22.37 -5.10
CA ARG A 64 0.90 22.61 -5.88
C ARG A 64 1.88 23.48 -5.09
N LEU A 65 3.14 23.09 -5.14
CA LEU A 65 4.24 23.91 -4.62
C LEU A 65 4.63 24.89 -5.72
N TYR A 66 4.50 26.18 -5.42
CA TYR A 66 4.98 27.25 -6.29
C TYR A 66 6.28 27.80 -5.72
N THR A 67 7.34 27.74 -6.51
CA THR A 67 8.64 28.30 -6.13
C THR A 67 8.76 29.69 -6.71
N MET A 68 8.95 30.69 -5.85
CA MET A 68 9.30 32.04 -6.25
C MET A 68 10.61 32.45 -5.59
N LYS A 69 11.46 33.18 -6.32
CA LYS A 69 12.70 33.73 -5.78
C LYS A 69 12.44 35.14 -5.28
N ILE A 70 12.80 35.42 -4.03
CA ILE A 70 12.74 36.77 -3.47
C ILE A 70 14.16 37.32 -3.23
N ASN A 71 14.31 38.64 -3.22
CA ASN A 71 15.54 39.28 -2.79
C ASN A 71 15.80 38.93 -1.31
N PRO A 72 16.99 38.41 -0.93
CA PRO A 72 17.33 38.11 0.46
C PRO A 72 17.06 39.25 1.45
N GLU A 73 17.22 40.51 1.02
CA GLU A 73 16.93 41.68 1.87
C GLU A 73 15.45 41.78 2.27
N LYS A 74 14.54 41.26 1.44
CA LYS A 74 13.09 41.25 1.67
C LYS A 74 12.60 40.02 2.44
N ILE A 75 13.49 39.13 2.89
CA ILE A 75 13.08 37.94 3.66
C ILE A 75 12.32 38.35 4.93
N ARG A 76 12.75 39.42 5.60
CA ARG A 76 12.11 39.95 6.82
C ARG A 76 10.69 40.49 6.61
N ASP A 77 10.33 40.83 5.38
CA ASP A 77 8.99 41.33 5.06
C ASP A 77 8.00 40.19 4.74
N VAL A 78 8.52 38.99 4.47
CA VAL A 78 7.73 37.81 4.05
C VAL A 78 7.50 36.82 5.20
N ILE A 79 8.43 36.73 6.16
CA ILE A 79 8.35 35.90 7.38
C ILE A 79 7.89 36.78 8.54
#